data_AF-A0A811K6G7-F1
#
_entry.id   AF-A0A811K6G7-F1
#
_cell.length_a   1.000
_cell.length_b   1.000
_cell.length_c   1.000
_cell.angle_alpha   90.00
_cell.angle_beta   90.00
_cell.angle_gamma   90.00
#
_symmetry.space_group_name_H-M   'P 1'
#
loop_
_entity.id
_entity.type
_entity.pdbx_description
1 polymer ?
#
loop_
_entity_poly.entity_id
_entity_poly.type
_entity_poly.pdbx_seq_one_letter_code
_entity_poly.pdbx_strand_id
1 'polypeptide(L)'
;MCTSLILKPTVCFGVFIGTALTAVALFTPGWSTYKGSGNETVHVGIITYNCGSNDTSSLSAVSSACKSYVDSRPTWEKAVIGLMFAALILELIVLIWAVFSCLAFCLPNCFPLITILCALATACLVAAIAVYGSKNKDTSNSFSDLNLTTNVTKDWDNLVNLSYSFWLAVAAAIVMAVATLVSAVTSLIAAVTPF
;
A
#
# COMPACT_ATOMS: atom_id res chain seq x y z
N MET A 1 11.74 -33.88 -10.15
CA MET A 1 10.38 -34.06 -9.57
C MET A 1 9.70 -32.71 -9.52
N CYS A 2 8.46 -32.61 -10.01
CA CYS A 2 7.69 -31.35 -10.17
C CYS A 2 7.19 -30.74 -8.86
N THR A 3 7.97 -30.73 -7.77
CA THR A 3 7.60 -30.04 -6.52
C THR A 3 7.42 -28.53 -6.71
N SER A 4 8.01 -27.96 -7.76
CA SER A 4 7.79 -26.57 -8.19
C SER A 4 6.38 -26.34 -8.78
N LEU A 5 5.63 -27.38 -9.15
CA LEU A 5 4.32 -27.25 -9.80
C LEU A 5 3.23 -26.71 -8.86
N ILE A 6 3.34 -26.94 -7.55
CA ILE A 6 2.40 -26.43 -6.55
C ILE A 6 2.83 -25.04 -6.05
N LEU A 7 4.14 -24.80 -5.93
CA LEU A 7 4.68 -23.52 -5.42
C LEU A 7 4.48 -22.35 -6.40
N LYS A 8 4.63 -22.59 -7.71
CA LYS A 8 4.44 -21.57 -8.76
C LYS A 8 3.04 -20.91 -8.73
N PRO A 9 1.92 -21.66 -8.77
CA PRO A 9 0.59 -21.07 -8.72
C PRO A 9 0.31 -20.40 -7.37
N THR A 10 0.86 -20.90 -6.26
CA THR A 10 0.72 -20.24 -4.95
C THR A 10 1.39 -18.87 -4.92
N VAL A 11 2.60 -18.72 -5.47
CA VAL A 11 3.27 -17.42 -5.58
C VAL A 11 2.49 -16.49 -6.51
N CYS A 12 2.04 -16.97 -7.67
CA CYS A 12 1.25 -16.18 -8.61
C CYS A 12 -0.05 -15.66 -7.98
N PHE A 13 -0.76 -16.52 -7.25
CA PHE A 13 -2.00 -16.17 -6.56
C PHE A 13 -1.75 -15.18 -5.40
N GLY A 14 -0.69 -15.41 -4.62
CA GLY A 14 -0.29 -14.50 -3.54
C GLY A 14 0.08 -13.10 -4.05
N VAL A 15 0.88 -13.03 -5.12
CA VAL A 15 1.22 -11.74 -5.76
C VAL A 15 -0.05 -11.08 -6.32
N PHE A 16 -0.94 -11.82 -6.99
CA PHE A 16 -2.18 -11.27 -7.51
C PHE A 16 -3.05 -10.61 -6.41
N ILE A 17 -3.24 -11.31 -5.29
CA ILE A 17 -3.99 -10.78 -4.15
C ILE A 17 -3.27 -9.56 -3.56
N GLY A 18 -1.95 -9.65 -3.36
CA GLY A 18 -1.14 -8.53 -2.84
C GLY A 18 -1.28 -7.28 -3.71
N THR A 19 -1.08 -7.41 -5.02
CA THR A 19 -1.23 -6.31 -5.99
C THR A 19 -2.64 -5.73 -5.99
N ALA A 20 -3.67 -6.58 -5.96
CA ALA A 20 -5.05 -6.14 -5.90
C ALA A 20 -5.32 -5.33 -4.62
N LEU A 21 -4.84 -5.80 -3.47
CA LEU A 21 -4.98 -5.09 -2.20
C LEU A 21 -4.19 -3.77 -2.19
N THR A 22 -2.98 -3.74 -2.72
CA THR A 22 -2.17 -2.51 -2.87
C THR A 22 -2.89 -1.50 -3.76
N ALA A 23 -3.43 -1.94 -4.90
CA ALA A 23 -4.19 -1.09 -5.81
C ALA A 23 -5.46 -0.55 -5.13
N VAL A 24 -6.25 -1.42 -4.49
CA VAL A 24 -7.46 -0.99 -3.77
C VAL A 24 -7.09 -0.03 -2.65
N ALA A 25 -6.05 -0.30 -1.87
CA ALA A 25 -5.59 0.60 -0.82
C ALA A 25 -5.19 1.97 -1.40
N LEU A 26 -4.48 2.00 -2.54
CA LEU A 26 -4.05 3.24 -3.17
C LEU A 26 -5.26 4.06 -3.66
N PHE A 27 -6.17 3.45 -4.41
CA PHE A 27 -7.28 4.14 -5.08
C PHE A 27 -8.51 4.38 -4.18
N THR A 28 -8.63 3.69 -3.05
CA THR A 28 -9.81 3.82 -2.18
C THR A 28 -9.64 4.93 -1.14
N PRO A 29 -10.64 5.82 -0.96
CA PRO A 29 -10.63 6.81 0.11
C PRO A 29 -10.68 6.12 1.49
N GLY A 30 -10.12 6.76 2.52
CA GLY A 30 -10.14 6.20 3.88
C GLY A 30 -8.78 5.72 4.35
N TRP A 31 -7.75 6.51 4.12
CA TRP A 31 -6.47 6.40 4.82
C TRP A 31 -6.53 7.13 6.17
N SER A 32 -7.15 8.32 6.17
CA SER A 32 -7.47 9.07 7.38
C SER A 32 -8.89 9.61 7.32
N THR A 33 -9.46 9.88 8.50
CA THR A 33 -10.75 10.56 8.66
C THR A 33 -10.56 11.85 9.44
N TYR A 34 -11.26 12.89 9.02
CA TYR A 34 -11.38 14.15 9.76
C TYR A 34 -12.87 14.45 9.99
N LYS A 35 -13.21 15.06 11.13
CA LYS A 35 -14.57 15.55 11.36
C LYS A 35 -14.76 16.90 10.65
N GLY A 36 -15.70 16.95 9.71
CA GLY A 36 -16.09 18.17 9.02
C GLY A 36 -17.00 19.05 9.88
N SER A 37 -17.25 20.27 9.39
CA SER A 37 -18.20 21.19 10.00
C SER A 37 -19.62 20.59 9.91
N GLY A 38 -20.18 20.15 11.03
CA GLY A 38 -21.52 19.55 11.09
C GLY A 38 -21.59 18.07 11.49
N ASN A 39 -20.57 17.51 12.15
CA ASN A 39 -20.49 16.10 12.59
C ASN A 39 -20.36 15.05 11.46
N GLU A 40 -20.17 15.45 10.20
CA GLU A 40 -19.91 14.52 9.11
C GLU A 40 -18.44 14.05 9.13
N THR A 41 -18.22 12.74 9.08
CA THR A 41 -16.88 12.14 8.98
C THR A 41 -16.46 12.08 7.51
N VAL A 42 -15.46 12.87 7.12
CA VAL A 42 -14.94 12.87 5.75
C VAL A 42 -13.79 11.88 5.66
N HIS A 43 -13.93 10.88 4.78
CA HIS A 43 -12.88 9.91 4.47
C HIS A 43 -11.94 10.48 3.42
N VAL A 44 -10.66 10.59 3.78
CA VAL A 44 -9.63 11.13 2.90
C VAL A 44 -8.75 9.99 2.40
N GLY A 45 -8.66 9.84 1.08
CA GLY A 45 -7.71 8.94 0.43
C GLY A 45 -6.34 9.57 0.25
N ILE A 46 -5.35 8.74 -0.05
CA ILE A 46 -4.00 9.20 -0.41
C ILE A 46 -4.01 9.95 -1.75
N ILE A 47 -4.75 9.44 -2.74
CA ILE A 47 -4.92 10.06 -4.07
C ILE A 47 -6.37 10.45 -4.37
N THR A 48 -7.35 9.81 -3.71
CA THR A 48 -8.77 10.09 -3.91
C THR A 48 -9.27 11.02 -2.82
N TYR A 49 -9.58 12.25 -3.22
CA TYR A 49 -10.39 13.19 -2.47
C TYR A 49 -11.59 13.57 -3.32
N ASN A 50 -12.70 14.00 -2.70
CA ASN A 50 -13.89 14.47 -3.41
C ASN A 50 -13.61 15.81 -4.10
N CYS A 51 -12.78 15.79 -5.14
CA CYS A 51 -12.46 16.92 -5.99
C CYS A 51 -13.65 17.22 -6.90
N GLY A 52 -14.66 17.90 -6.37
CA GLY A 52 -15.87 18.18 -7.16
C GLY A 52 -17.12 18.47 -6.34
N SER A 53 -17.00 18.73 -5.03
CA SER A 53 -18.17 19.07 -4.21
C SER A 53 -18.82 20.42 -4.57
N ASN A 54 -18.21 21.21 -5.46
CA ASN A 54 -18.83 22.39 -6.04
C ASN A 54 -19.12 22.09 -7.50
N ASP A 55 -20.36 22.31 -7.93
CA ASP A 55 -20.94 22.08 -9.26
C ASP A 55 -20.09 22.60 -10.44
N THR A 56 -18.96 21.97 -10.74
CA THR A 56 -18.13 22.29 -11.90
C THR A 56 -18.07 21.07 -12.81
N SER A 57 -18.93 21.07 -13.83
CA SER A 57 -19.14 20.00 -14.81
C SER A 57 -17.98 19.81 -15.81
N SER A 58 -16.81 20.40 -15.56
CA SER A 58 -15.65 20.34 -16.48
C SER A 58 -14.52 19.49 -15.88
N LEU A 59 -14.12 18.45 -16.63
CA LEU A 59 -13.01 17.56 -16.29
C LEU A 59 -11.70 18.30 -16.01
N SER A 60 -11.50 19.47 -16.63
CA SER A 60 -10.35 20.35 -16.42
C SER A 60 -10.36 21.08 -15.06
N ALA A 61 -11.54 21.48 -14.55
CA ALA A 61 -11.67 22.11 -13.24
C ALA A 61 -11.54 21.10 -12.10
N VAL A 62 -12.06 19.88 -12.31
CA VAL A 62 -11.86 18.76 -11.38
C VAL A 62 -10.37 18.39 -11.29
N SER A 63 -9.69 18.32 -12.43
CA SER A 63 -8.25 18.02 -12.50
C SER A 63 -7.39 19.08 -11.82
N SER A 64 -7.68 20.37 -12.00
CA SER A 64 -6.92 21.45 -11.35
C SER A 64 -7.15 21.50 -9.83
N ALA A 65 -8.38 21.27 -9.37
CA ALA A 65 -8.69 21.18 -7.95
C ALA A 65 -7.99 19.99 -7.28
N CYS A 66 -7.98 18.82 -7.94
CA CYS A 66 -7.27 17.65 -7.43
C CYS A 66 -5.75 17.79 -7.46
N LYS A 67 -5.21 18.44 -8.49
CA LYS A 67 -3.78 18.77 -8.56
C LYS A 67 -3.38 19.70 -7.42
N SER A 68 -4.16 20.76 -7.18
CA SER A 68 -3.91 21.68 -6.07
C SER A 68 -4.02 20.99 -4.71
N TYR A 69 -4.95 20.04 -4.56
CA TYR A 69 -5.10 19.23 -3.36
C TYR A 69 -3.84 18.37 -3.11
N VAL A 70 -3.40 17.60 -4.11
CA VAL A 70 -2.17 16.79 -3.99
C VAL A 70 -0.94 17.67 -3.75
N ASP A 71 -0.87 18.85 -4.39
CA ASP A 71 0.26 19.76 -4.22
C ASP A 71 0.31 20.42 -2.84
N SER A 72 -0.83 20.61 -2.19
CA SER A 72 -0.92 21.16 -0.82
C SER A 72 -0.47 20.20 0.29
N ARG A 73 -0.30 18.90 -0.02
CA ARG A 73 0.09 17.88 0.95
C ARG A 73 1.57 18.07 1.37
N PRO A 74 1.90 17.80 2.64
CA PRO A 74 3.28 17.87 3.11
C PRO A 74 4.20 16.89 2.35
N THR A 75 5.47 17.26 2.24
CA THR A 75 6.48 16.52 1.45
C THR A 75 6.58 15.04 1.83
N TRP A 76 6.33 14.68 3.10
CA TRP A 76 6.36 13.30 3.56
C TRP A 76 5.21 12.44 2.99
N GLU A 77 4.00 13.00 2.82
CA GLU A 77 2.89 12.28 2.19
C GLU A 77 3.13 12.08 0.69
N LYS A 78 3.73 13.07 0.02
CA LYS A 78 4.15 12.94 -1.38
C LYS A 78 5.17 11.82 -1.57
N ALA A 79 6.10 11.65 -0.63
CA ALA A 79 7.05 10.54 -0.64
C ALA A 79 6.36 9.17 -0.44
N VAL A 80 5.38 9.08 0.46
CA VAL A 80 4.58 7.85 0.66
C VAL A 80 3.80 7.48 -0.61
N ILE A 81 3.16 8.47 -1.26
CA ILE A 81 2.49 8.27 -2.56
C ILE A 81 3.45 7.70 -3.59
N GLY A 82 4.64 8.32 -3.72
CA GLY A 82 5.67 7.87 -4.65
C GLY A 82 6.13 6.44 -4.39
N LEU A 83 6.37 6.07 -3.13
CA LEU A 83 6.76 4.72 -2.73
C LEU A 83 5.68 3.68 -2.99
N MET A 84 4.41 3.99 -2.71
CA MET A 84 3.31 3.08 -3.02
C MET A 84 3.12 2.86 -4.51
N PHE A 85 3.26 3.93 -5.32
CA PHE A 85 3.17 3.82 -6.77
C PHE A 85 4.35 3.02 -7.35
N ALA A 86 5.56 3.24 -6.85
CA ALA A 86 6.73 2.44 -7.21
C ALA A 86 6.55 0.96 -6.85
N ALA A 87 6.01 0.66 -5.66
CA ALA A 87 5.72 -0.70 -5.25
C ALA A 87 4.68 -1.36 -6.17
N LEU A 88 3.60 -0.65 -6.52
CA LEU A 88 2.56 -1.16 -7.41
C LEU A 88 3.10 -1.45 -8.83
N ILE A 89 4.00 -0.61 -9.36
CA ILE A 89 4.66 -0.88 -10.65
C ILE A 89 5.51 -2.16 -10.56
N LEU A 90 6.32 -2.30 -9.50
CA LEU A 90 7.13 -3.50 -9.29
C LEU A 90 6.26 -4.75 -9.16
N GLU A 91 5.17 -4.67 -8.41
CA GLU A 91 4.18 -5.74 -8.27
C GLU A 91 3.58 -6.15 -9.61
N LEU A 92 3.21 -5.20 -10.48
CA LEU A 92 2.70 -5.51 -11.82
C LEU A 92 3.74 -6.19 -12.71
N ILE A 93 5.00 -5.76 -12.65
CA ILE A 93 6.10 -6.42 -13.37
C ILE A 93 6.27 -7.86 -12.87
N VAL A 94 6.25 -8.05 -11.54
CA VAL A 94 6.34 -9.38 -10.91
C VAL A 94 5.15 -10.25 -11.30
N LEU A 95 3.93 -9.70 -11.30
CA LEU A 95 2.70 -10.41 -11.69
C LEU A 95 2.79 -10.90 -13.14
N ILE A 96 3.13 -10.02 -14.07
CA ILE A 96 3.28 -10.36 -15.49
C ILE A 96 4.32 -11.48 -15.63
N TRP A 97 5.46 -11.33 -14.97
CA TRP A 97 6.53 -12.32 -15.01
C TRP A 97 6.13 -13.66 -14.36
N ALA A 98 5.36 -13.63 -13.28
CA ALA A 98 4.84 -14.81 -12.60
C ALA A 98 3.83 -15.57 -13.48
N VAL A 99 2.95 -14.86 -14.18
CA VAL A 99 2.02 -15.45 -15.15
C VAL A 99 2.77 -16.12 -16.30
N PHE A 100 3.75 -15.42 -16.90
CA PHE A 100 4.60 -16.02 -17.95
C PHE A 100 5.34 -17.26 -17.44
N SER A 101 5.88 -17.21 -16.22
CA SER A 101 6.60 -18.33 -15.59
C SER A 101 5.68 -19.51 -15.22
N CYS A 102 4.39 -19.25 -15.00
CA CYS A 102 3.38 -20.28 -14.74
C CYS A 102 2.95 -20.98 -16.03
N LEU A 103 2.86 -20.25 -17.15
CA LEU A 103 2.54 -20.80 -18.47
C LEU A 103 3.72 -21.59 -19.06
N ALA A 104 4.94 -21.17 -18.77
CA ALA A 104 6.17 -21.88 -19.11
C ALA A 104 6.41 -23.06 -18.14
N PHE A 105 5.75 -24.18 -18.40
CA PHE A 105 5.68 -25.36 -17.50
C PHE A 105 7.04 -25.89 -17.01
N CYS A 106 8.15 -25.67 -17.74
CA CYS A 106 9.44 -26.31 -17.47
C CYS A 106 10.69 -25.40 -17.52
N LEU A 107 10.60 -24.06 -17.44
CA LEU A 107 11.82 -23.24 -17.40
C LEU A 107 12.37 -23.06 -15.96
N PRO A 108 13.60 -23.52 -15.66
CA PRO A 108 14.17 -23.47 -14.31
C PRO A 108 14.76 -22.09 -13.91
N ASN A 109 15.08 -21.20 -14.85
CA ASN A 109 15.92 -20.02 -14.58
C ASN A 109 15.21 -18.69 -14.30
N CYS A 110 13.87 -18.64 -14.24
CA CYS A 110 13.15 -17.35 -14.12
C CYS A 110 12.87 -16.91 -12.67
N PHE A 111 13.03 -17.78 -11.66
CA PHE A 111 12.65 -17.53 -10.26
C PHE A 111 13.54 -16.59 -9.42
N PRO A 112 14.87 -16.51 -9.60
CA PRO A 112 15.68 -15.63 -8.77
C PRO A 112 15.32 -14.15 -9.00
N LEU A 113 15.00 -13.76 -10.24
CA LEU A 113 14.60 -12.39 -10.58
C LEU A 113 13.26 -12.00 -9.92
N ILE A 114 12.28 -12.91 -9.93
CA ILE A 114 10.97 -12.72 -9.28
C ILE A 114 11.15 -12.46 -7.79
N THR A 115 12.03 -13.23 -7.13
CA THR A 115 12.27 -13.11 -5.69
C THR A 115 12.86 -11.74 -5.33
N ILE A 116 13.84 -11.26 -6.10
CA ILE A 116 14.48 -9.96 -5.88
C ILE A 116 13.47 -8.82 -6.07
N LEU A 117 12.69 -8.85 -7.14
CA LEU A 117 11.67 -7.84 -7.43
C LEU A 117 10.55 -7.83 -6.38
N CYS A 118 10.12 -9.01 -5.93
CA CYS A 118 9.10 -9.15 -4.89
C CYS A 118 9.58 -8.64 -3.52
N ALA A 119 10.84 -8.92 -3.17
CA ALA A 119 11.47 -8.40 -1.96
C ALA A 119 11.59 -6.86 -2.00
N LEU A 120 11.98 -6.30 -3.16
CA LEU A 120 12.06 -4.85 -3.35
C LEU A 120 10.68 -4.18 -3.24
N ALA A 121 9.65 -4.75 -3.88
CA ALA A 121 8.28 -4.25 -3.78
C ALA A 121 7.76 -4.28 -2.33
N THR A 122 8.01 -5.39 -1.61
CA THR A 122 7.65 -5.54 -0.20
C THR A 122 8.37 -4.51 0.67
N ALA A 123 9.66 -4.28 0.44
CA ALA A 123 10.43 -3.27 1.17
C ALA A 123 9.88 -1.86 0.93
N CYS A 124 9.54 -1.51 -0.31
CA CYS A 124 8.91 -0.22 -0.64
C CYS A 124 7.54 -0.05 0.04
N LEU A 125 6.70 -1.09 0.05
CA LEU A 125 5.41 -1.08 0.74
C LEU A 125 5.56 -0.90 2.25
N VAL A 126 6.43 -1.68 2.88
CA VAL A 126 6.69 -1.59 4.32
C VAL A 126 7.23 -0.21 4.69
N ALA A 127 8.15 0.35 3.89
CA ALA A 127 8.66 1.69 4.09
C ALA A 127 7.54 2.75 3.99
N ALA A 128 6.68 2.67 2.98
CA ALA A 128 5.54 3.58 2.81
C ALA A 128 4.60 3.54 4.03
N ILE A 129 4.23 2.34 4.48
CA ILE A 129 3.36 2.13 5.64
C ILE A 129 4.01 2.59 6.93
N ALA A 130 5.31 2.33 7.12
CA ALA A 130 6.05 2.73 8.32
C ALA A 130 6.20 4.25 8.42
N VAL A 131 6.49 4.94 7.31
CA VAL A 131 6.56 6.41 7.27
C VAL A 131 5.18 7.02 7.55
N TYR A 132 4.13 6.50 6.91
CA TYR A 132 2.75 6.97 7.15
C TYR A 132 2.31 6.72 8.60
N GLY A 133 2.61 5.54 9.14
CA GLY A 133 2.25 5.15 10.50
C GLY A 133 3.03 5.93 11.57
N SER A 134 4.33 6.15 11.40
CA SER A 134 5.15 6.89 12.37
C SER A 134 4.74 8.36 12.46
N LYS A 135 4.48 9.01 11.33
CA LYS A 135 4.06 10.43 11.32
C LYS A 135 2.65 10.66 11.85
N ASN A 136 1.76 9.68 11.73
CA ASN A 136 0.47 9.72 12.41
C ASN A 136 0.58 9.41 13.91
N LYS A 137 1.52 8.57 14.35
CA LYS A 137 1.79 8.32 15.78
C LYS A 137 2.44 9.50 16.50
N ASP A 138 3.30 10.26 15.83
CA ASP A 138 3.89 11.47 16.42
C ASP A 138 2.82 12.52 16.79
N THR A 139 1.66 12.47 16.13
CA THR A 139 0.50 13.32 16.46
C THR A 139 -0.28 12.79 17.67
N SER A 140 -0.22 11.50 17.97
CA SER A 140 -0.87 10.89 19.14
C SER A 140 0.01 10.86 20.40
N ASN A 141 1.33 10.84 20.26
CA ASN A 141 2.26 10.66 21.39
C ASN A 141 2.56 11.93 22.19
N SER A 142 2.21 13.13 21.69
CA SER A 142 2.25 14.39 22.47
C SER A 142 1.24 14.44 23.63
N PHE A 143 0.42 13.40 23.83
CA PHE A 143 -0.55 13.31 24.93
C PHE A 143 -0.09 12.43 26.10
N SER A 144 1.08 11.79 26.03
CA SER A 144 1.57 10.89 27.09
C SER A 144 2.18 11.63 28.28
N ASP A 145 2.55 12.90 28.11
CA ASP A 145 3.22 13.73 29.14
C ASP A 145 2.28 14.75 29.82
N LEU A 146 0.98 14.78 29.50
CA LEU A 146 0.01 15.71 30.07
C LEU A 146 -0.89 15.04 31.10
N ASN A 147 -0.29 14.70 32.23
CA ASN A 147 -0.99 14.52 33.49
C ASN A 147 -1.32 15.90 34.07
N LEU A 148 -2.37 16.59 33.60
CA LEU A 148 -2.96 17.70 34.35
C LEU A 148 -4.38 18.03 33.90
N THR A 149 -5.30 17.84 34.83
CA THR A 149 -6.54 18.60 35.02
C THR A 149 -6.50 20.01 34.44
N THR A 150 -7.32 20.32 33.44
CA THR A 150 -8.13 21.54 33.32
C THR A 150 -8.85 21.57 31.97
N ASN A 151 -10.04 22.18 31.97
CA ASN A 151 -10.98 22.37 30.86
C ASN A 151 -10.35 23.03 29.61
N VAL A 152 -9.60 22.28 28.81
CA VAL A 152 -9.18 22.68 27.47
C VAL A 152 -9.96 21.86 26.45
N THR A 153 -11.12 22.43 26.09
CA THR A 153 -11.82 22.34 24.80
C THR A 153 -11.69 21.04 23.98
N LYS A 154 -12.83 20.35 23.91
CA LYS A 154 -13.30 19.17 23.15
C LYS A 154 -12.98 19.08 21.63
N ASP A 155 -11.94 19.73 21.12
CA ASP A 155 -11.67 19.78 19.66
C ASP A 155 -10.65 18.72 19.18
N TRP A 156 -10.04 17.98 20.10
CA TRP A 156 -8.93 17.07 19.80
C TRP A 156 -9.31 15.58 19.70
N ASP A 157 -10.54 15.18 20.07
CA ASP A 157 -11.09 13.82 19.81
C ASP A 157 -11.45 13.59 18.33
N ASN A 158 -11.16 14.56 17.45
CA ASN A 158 -11.55 14.59 16.04
C ASN A 158 -10.41 14.25 15.07
N LEU A 159 -9.20 14.02 15.60
CA LEU A 159 -8.00 13.78 14.81
C LEU A 159 -7.62 12.29 14.81
N VAL A 160 -7.84 11.68 13.64
CA VAL A 160 -7.04 10.58 13.07
C VAL A 160 -7.22 9.19 13.68
N ASN A 161 -8.38 8.58 13.43
CA ASN A 161 -8.45 7.12 13.37
C ASN A 161 -7.90 6.64 12.02
N LEU A 162 -6.86 5.80 12.06
CA LEU A 162 -6.38 5.06 10.89
C LEU A 162 -7.56 4.30 10.29
N SER A 163 -7.87 4.61 9.04
CA SER A 163 -9.08 4.12 8.37
C SER A 163 -8.80 2.85 7.56
N TYR A 164 -9.86 2.23 7.03
CA TYR A 164 -9.82 0.89 6.40
C TYR A 164 -8.74 0.74 5.30
N SER A 165 -8.48 1.76 4.49
CA SER A 165 -7.47 1.68 3.41
C SER A 165 -6.04 1.52 3.94
N PHE A 166 -5.74 2.07 5.12
CA PHE A 166 -4.44 1.85 5.76
C PHE A 166 -4.27 0.37 6.16
N TRP A 167 -5.31 -0.22 6.76
CA TRP A 167 -5.30 -1.63 7.14
C TRP A 167 -5.28 -2.56 5.93
N LEU A 168 -5.90 -2.17 4.82
CA LEU A 168 -5.74 -2.85 3.53
C LEU A 168 -4.30 -2.83 3.04
N ALA A 169 -3.60 -1.70 3.12
CA ALA A 169 -2.19 -1.62 2.75
C ALA A 169 -1.32 -2.51 3.65
N VAL A 170 -1.61 -2.56 4.96
CA VAL A 170 -0.94 -3.48 5.90
C VAL A 170 -1.20 -4.94 5.52
N ALA A 171 -2.44 -5.30 5.21
CA ALA A 171 -2.78 -6.65 4.75
C ALA A 171 -2.07 -7.00 3.44
N ALA A 172 -2.00 -6.06 2.49
CA ALA A 172 -1.25 -6.21 1.24
C ALA A 172 0.24 -6.50 1.52
N ALA A 173 0.86 -5.71 2.41
CA ALA A 173 2.26 -5.90 2.78
C ALA A 173 2.53 -7.27 3.44
N ILE A 174 1.62 -7.77 4.28
CA ILE A 174 1.73 -9.11 4.88
C ILE A 174 1.64 -10.19 3.80
N VAL A 175 0.66 -10.09 2.90
CA VAL A 175 0.49 -11.04 1.79
C VAL A 175 1.73 -11.04 0.89
N MET A 176 2.26 -9.86 0.54
CA MET A 176 3.46 -9.70 -0.26
C MET A 176 4.73 -10.22 0.45
N ALA A 177 4.84 -10.04 1.76
CA ALA A 177 5.93 -10.62 2.55
C ALA A 177 5.89 -12.15 2.56
N VAL A 178 4.70 -12.74 2.74
CA VAL A 178 4.53 -14.21 2.65
C VAL A 178 4.86 -14.70 1.24
N ALA A 179 4.39 -14.01 0.19
CA ALA A 179 4.71 -14.36 -1.19
C ALA A 179 6.23 -14.28 -1.47
N THR A 180 6.92 -13.28 -0.90
CA THR A 180 8.38 -13.15 -0.97
C THR A 180 9.09 -14.33 -0.31
N LEU A 181 8.65 -14.74 0.89
CA LEU A 181 9.21 -15.89 1.60
C LEU A 181 9.02 -17.19 0.81
N VAL A 182 7.82 -17.42 0.28
CA VAL A 182 7.54 -18.60 -0.55
C VAL A 182 8.39 -18.58 -1.82
N SER A 183 8.55 -17.42 -2.47
CA SER A 183 9.42 -17.26 -3.64
C SER A 183 10.90 -17.53 -3.31
N ALA A 184 11.37 -17.09 -2.15
CA ALA A 184 12.72 -17.34 -1.67
C ALA A 184 12.97 -18.84 -1.42
N VAL A 185 12.03 -19.52 -0.77
CA VAL A 185 12.09 -20.98 -0.59
C VAL A 185 12.08 -21.70 -1.95
N THR A 186 11.25 -21.24 -2.88
CA THR A 186 11.17 -21.80 -4.24
C THR A 186 12.50 -21.68 -4.98
N SER A 187 13.16 -20.53 -4.90
CA SER A 187 14.45 -20.29 -5.57
C SER A 187 15.60 -21.08 -4.92
N LEU A 188 15.60 -21.23 -3.60
CA LEU A 188 16.57 -22.09 -2.90
C LEU A 188 16.43 -23.56 -3.30
N ILE A 189 15.19 -24.08 -3.36
CA ILE A 189 14.94 -25.46 -3.80
C ILE A 189 15.42 -25.66 -5.24
N ALA A 190 15.13 -24.71 -6.14
CA ALA A 190 15.59 -24.76 -7.53
C ALA A 190 17.13 -24.75 -7.66
N ALA A 191 17.85 -24.06 -6.76
CA ALA A 191 19.31 -24.05 -6.75
C ALA A 191 19.92 -25.37 -6.21
N VAL A 192 19.24 -26.01 -5.25
CA VAL A 192 19.73 -27.24 -4.60
C VAL A 192 19.38 -28.50 -5.38
N THR A 193 18.28 -28.50 -6.15
CA THR A 193 17.89 -29.62 -7.02
C THR A 193 17.98 -29.25 -8.50
N PRO A 194 19.19 -29.13 -9.09
CA PRO A 194 19.35 -28.97 -10.52
C PRO A 194 19.15 -30.34 -11.20
N PHE A 195 17.90 -30.70 -11.51
CA PHE A 195 17.57 -31.89 -12.30
C PHE A 195 16.56 -31.56 -13.38
#